data_AF-A0A3P1WM74-F1
#
_entry.id   AF-A0A3P1WM74-F1
#
_cell.length_a   1.000
_cell.length_b   1.000
_cell.length_c   1.000
_cell.angle_alpha   90.00
_cell.angle_beta   90.00
_cell.angle_gamma   90.00
#
_symmetry.space_group_name_H-M   'P 1'
#
loop_
_entity.id
_entity.type
_entity.pdbx_description
1 polymer ?
#
loop_
_entity_poly.entity_id
_entity_poly.type
_entity_poly.pdbx_seq_one_letter_code
_entity_poly.pdbx_strand_id
1 'polypeptide(L)'
;QAYNDAIADVAVRDGRFGAPFSFNRMTWIKPSFMWMMERSNWGLKKDQQHILAIRIKRTFFDTLLEQAVLTTPEAHVYPHAGIWETLFAQANVYVQWDPERSINGKK
;
A
#
# COMPACT_ATOMS: atom_id res chain seq x y z
N GLN A 1 4.88 -0.34 6.91
CA GLN A 1 5.39 -0.66 5.55
C GLN A 1 6.77 -1.30 5.66
N ALA A 2 7.08 -2.28 4.82
CA ALA A 2 8.34 -3.03 4.89
C ALA A 2 9.30 -2.55 3.80
N TYR A 3 10.56 -2.33 4.18
CA TYR A 3 11.63 -1.85 3.31
C TYR A 3 12.94 -2.56 3.62
N ASN A 4 13.90 -2.46 2.70
CA ASN A 4 15.28 -2.84 2.94
C ASN A 4 16.02 -1.77 3.77
N ASP A 5 17.19 -2.14 4.26
CA ASP A 5 18.04 -1.33 5.15
C ASP A 5 18.35 0.03 4.51
N ALA A 6 18.78 0.04 3.24
CA ALA A 6 19.15 1.27 2.54
C ALA A 6 18.03 2.31 2.44
N ILE A 7 16.78 1.88 2.21
CA ILE A 7 15.62 2.79 2.21
C ILE A 7 15.25 3.17 3.65
N ALA A 8 15.28 2.20 4.57
CA ALA A 8 14.83 2.41 5.94
C ALA A 8 15.72 3.38 6.70
N ASP A 9 17.04 3.26 6.57
CA ASP A 9 18.01 4.10 7.24
C ASP A 9 17.85 5.57 6.84
N VAL A 10 17.68 5.83 5.55
CA VAL A 10 17.44 7.18 5.02
C VAL A 10 16.12 7.73 5.56
N ALA A 11 15.06 6.93 5.53
CA ALA A 11 13.74 7.37 5.98
C ALA A 11 13.70 7.70 7.47
N VAL A 12 14.37 6.91 8.31
CA VAL A 12 14.46 7.14 9.75
C VAL A 12 15.34 8.34 10.06
N ARG A 13 16.51 8.44 9.42
CA ARG A 13 17.45 9.56 9.62
C ARG A 13 16.83 10.90 9.23
N ASP A 14 16.19 10.96 8.06
CA ASP A 14 15.73 12.22 7.47
C ASP A 14 14.26 12.53 7.79
N GLY A 15 13.54 11.60 8.43
CA GLY A 15 12.10 11.72 8.69
C GLY A 15 11.23 11.73 7.42
N ARG A 16 11.80 11.35 6.28
CA ARG A 16 11.13 11.29 4.97
C ARG A 16 11.85 10.33 4.03
N PHE A 17 11.15 9.78 3.06
CA PHE A 17 11.77 8.94 2.04
C PHE A 17 12.72 9.77 1.14
N GLY A 18 13.85 9.16 0.81
CA GLY A 18 14.86 9.67 -0.12
C GLY A 18 15.52 8.51 -0.86
N ALA A 19 16.48 8.79 -1.73
CA ALA A 19 17.21 7.74 -2.46
C ALA A 19 17.77 6.68 -1.47
N PRO A 20 17.63 5.37 -1.75
CA PRO A 20 17.24 4.77 -3.03
C PRO A 20 15.73 4.48 -3.18
N PHE A 21 14.86 5.06 -2.36
CA PHE A 21 13.41 4.92 -2.55
C PHE A 21 12.99 5.44 -3.93
N SER A 22 12.21 4.64 -4.66
CA SER A 22 11.73 5.01 -5.99
C SER A 22 10.36 5.67 -5.92
N PHE A 23 10.27 6.90 -6.39
CA PHE A 23 9.01 7.63 -6.55
C PHE A 23 8.26 7.31 -7.85
N ASN A 24 8.88 6.54 -8.75
CA ASN A 24 8.33 6.21 -10.06
C ASN A 24 7.63 4.85 -10.11
N ARG A 25 7.57 4.14 -8.98
CA ARG A 25 6.86 2.87 -8.86
C ARG A 25 5.65 3.03 -7.95
N MET A 26 4.63 2.24 -8.20
CA MET A 26 3.47 2.13 -7.32
C MET A 26 3.91 1.81 -5.90
N THR A 27 3.42 2.58 -4.94
CA THR A 27 3.64 2.35 -3.51
C THR A 27 2.33 1.99 -2.84
N TRP A 28 2.27 0.77 -2.33
CA TRP A 28 1.10 0.24 -1.65
C TRP A 28 1.13 0.58 -0.16
N ILE A 29 0.14 1.29 0.37
CA ILE A 29 -0.02 1.49 1.81
C ILE A 29 -0.87 0.35 2.40
N LYS A 30 -0.35 -0.35 3.41
CA LYS A 30 -1.07 -1.41 4.13
C LYS A 30 -1.30 -0.95 5.57
N PRO A 31 -2.51 -0.49 5.90
CA PRO A 31 -2.83 -0.01 7.24
C PRO A 31 -2.80 -1.11 8.30
N SER A 32 -3.05 -2.36 7.93
CA SER A 32 -3.03 -3.50 8.86
C SER A 32 -1.61 -3.92 9.22
N PHE A 33 -1.35 -3.98 10.53
CA PHE A 33 -0.12 -4.51 11.10
C PHE A 33 0.06 -6.01 10.77
N MET A 34 -0.96 -6.83 11.01
CA MET A 34 -0.85 -8.28 10.82
C MET A 34 -0.65 -8.64 9.35
N TRP A 35 -1.35 -7.94 8.46
CA TRP A 35 -1.15 -8.09 7.04
C TRP A 35 0.30 -7.75 6.63
N MET A 36 0.83 -6.63 7.14
CA MET A 36 2.21 -6.21 6.91
C MET A 36 3.22 -7.26 7.41
N MET A 37 3.02 -7.78 8.61
CA MET A 37 3.92 -8.77 9.21
C MET A 37 3.90 -10.09 8.44
N GLU A 38 2.72 -10.61 8.08
CA GLU A 38 2.62 -11.81 7.26
C GLU A 38 3.35 -11.63 5.92
N ARG A 39 3.09 -10.51 5.21
CA ARG A 39 3.62 -10.34 3.86
C ARG A 39 5.14 -10.15 3.79
N SER A 40 5.71 -9.62 4.86
CA SER A 40 7.16 -9.44 5.05
C SER A 40 7.84 -10.65 5.69
N ASN A 41 7.12 -11.75 5.93
CA ASN A 41 7.60 -12.89 6.72
C ASN A 41 8.19 -12.43 8.07
N TRP A 42 7.46 -11.57 8.76
CA TRP A 42 7.86 -10.96 10.03
C TRP A 42 9.21 -10.24 9.99
N GLY A 43 9.50 -9.55 8.88
CA GLY A 43 10.78 -8.87 8.66
C GLY A 43 11.94 -9.80 8.26
N LEU A 44 11.68 -11.07 7.95
CA LEU A 44 12.71 -12.01 7.50
C LEU A 44 12.80 -12.11 5.98
N LYS A 45 11.84 -11.55 5.25
CA LYS A 45 11.84 -11.58 3.79
C LYS A 45 12.90 -10.62 3.23
N LYS A 46 13.64 -11.08 2.22
CA LYS A 46 14.61 -10.26 1.48
C LYS A 46 13.96 -8.96 0.99
N ASP A 47 14.69 -7.86 1.20
CA ASP A 47 14.33 -6.48 0.85
C ASP A 47 13.11 -5.91 1.62
N GLN A 48 12.73 -6.53 2.74
CA GLN A 48 11.57 -6.18 3.58
C GLN A 48 11.86 -6.35 5.08
N GLN A 49 13.11 -6.15 5.50
CA GLN A 49 13.57 -6.42 6.86
C GLN A 49 13.15 -5.36 7.88
N HIS A 50 12.93 -4.12 7.44
CA HIS A 50 12.57 -3.01 8.31
C HIS A 50 11.10 -2.62 8.16
N ILE A 51 10.34 -2.69 9.25
CA ILE A 51 8.95 -2.27 9.29
C ILE A 51 8.86 -0.83 9.80
N LEU A 52 8.61 0.10 8.89
CA LEU A 52 8.43 1.52 9.22
C LEU A 52 6.95 1.85 9.47
N ALA A 53 6.71 2.53 10.58
CA ALA A 53 5.44 3.20 10.86
C ALA A 53 5.40 4.53 10.08
N ILE A 54 4.60 4.59 9.03
CA ILE A 54 4.42 5.81 8.24
C ILE A 54 3.20 6.56 8.76
N ARG A 55 3.40 7.82 9.14
CA ARG A 55 2.31 8.72 9.52
C ARG A 55 1.95 9.62 8.36
N ILE A 56 0.69 9.62 7.98
CA ILE A 56 0.11 10.55 7.01
C ILE A 56 -1.01 11.34 7.68
N LYS A 57 -1.27 12.55 7.18
CA LYS A 57 -2.44 13.32 7.63
C LYS A 57 -3.70 12.57 7.25
N ARG A 58 -4.67 12.50 8.17
CA ARG A 58 -5.95 11.83 7.91
C ARG A 58 -6.66 12.41 6.69
N THR A 59 -6.72 13.74 6.60
CA THR A 59 -7.34 14.43 5.46
C THR A 59 -6.68 14.07 4.13
N PHE A 60 -5.35 13.98 4.10
CA PHE A 60 -4.65 13.54 2.89
C PHE A 60 -5.00 12.09 2.51
N PHE A 61 -5.09 11.19 3.49
CA PHE A 61 -5.53 9.82 3.24
C PHE A 61 -6.95 9.76 2.67
N ASP A 62 -7.88 10.54 3.21
CA ASP A 62 -9.25 10.63 2.70
C ASP A 62 -9.26 11.14 1.24
N THR A 63 -8.45 12.15 0.91
CA THR A 63 -8.34 12.62 -0.50
C THR A 63 -7.79 11.56 -1.45
N LEU A 64 -6.95 10.64 -0.98
CA LEU A 64 -6.47 9.52 -1.80
C LEU A 64 -7.60 8.52 -2.04
N LEU A 65 -8.40 8.21 -1.02
CA LEU A 65 -9.52 7.28 -1.14
C LEU A 65 -10.62 7.81 -2.07
N GLU A 66 -10.90 9.10 -2.05
CA GLU A 66 -11.86 9.74 -2.97
C GLU A 66 -11.45 9.60 -4.45
N GLN A 67 -10.15 9.50 -4.73
CA GLN A 67 -9.59 9.34 -6.08
C GLN A 67 -9.36 7.87 -6.47
N ALA A 68 -9.58 6.94 -5.54
CA ALA A 68 -9.18 5.55 -5.73
C ALA A 68 -10.14 4.79 -6.65
N VAL A 69 -9.57 3.95 -7.51
CA VAL A 69 -10.32 2.96 -8.29
C VAL A 69 -10.05 1.57 -7.74
N LEU A 70 -11.09 0.75 -7.63
CA LEU A 70 -10.94 -0.64 -7.19
C LEU A 70 -10.12 -1.43 -8.21
N THR A 71 -9.21 -2.29 -7.74
CA THR A 71 -8.43 -3.17 -8.61
C THR A 71 -9.23 -4.33 -9.19
N THR A 72 -10.49 -4.47 -8.79
CA THR A 72 -11.42 -5.49 -9.27
C THR A 72 -12.73 -4.82 -9.68
N PRO A 73 -13.30 -5.15 -10.84
CA PRO A 73 -14.56 -4.57 -11.30
C PRO A 73 -15.72 -5.14 -10.48
N GLU A 74 -16.08 -4.47 -9.40
CA GLU A 74 -17.23 -4.82 -8.57
C GLU A 74 -18.53 -4.28 -9.18
N ALA A 75 -19.46 -5.17 -9.55
CA ALA A 75 -20.67 -4.81 -10.30
C ALA A 75 -21.58 -3.78 -9.59
N HIS A 76 -21.56 -3.73 -8.26
CA HIS A 76 -22.33 -2.75 -7.50
C HIS A 76 -21.70 -1.34 -7.50
N VAL A 77 -20.40 -1.24 -7.83
CA VAL A 77 -19.67 0.03 -7.96
C VAL A 77 -19.61 0.48 -9.42
N TYR A 78 -19.39 -0.47 -10.35
CA TYR A 78 -19.31 -0.21 -11.79
C TYR A 78 -20.41 -0.99 -12.54
N PRO A 79 -21.66 -0.47 -12.55
CA PRO A 79 -22.81 -1.20 -13.08
C PRO A 79 -22.86 -1.28 -14.61
N HIS A 80 -22.03 -0.51 -15.32
CA HIS A 80 -22.01 -0.47 -16.78
C HIS A 80 -20.65 -0.93 -17.32
N ALA A 81 -20.69 -1.73 -18.39
CA ALA A 81 -19.51 -2.20 -19.09
C ALA A 81 -18.63 -1.04 -19.59
N GLY A 82 -17.31 -1.18 -19.48
CA GLY A 82 -16.35 -0.19 -19.97
C GLY A 82 -16.04 0.98 -19.00
N ILE A 83 -16.87 1.21 -17.97
CA ILE A 83 -16.62 2.28 -16.99
C ILE A 83 -15.38 1.96 -16.17
N TRP A 84 -15.28 0.74 -15.64
CA TRP A 84 -14.16 0.34 -14.80
C TRP A 84 -12.83 0.42 -15.55
N GLU A 85 -12.78 -0.12 -16.78
CA GLU A 85 -11.57 -0.11 -17.61
C GLU A 85 -11.09 1.32 -17.90
N THR A 86 -12.02 2.22 -18.19
CA THR A 86 -11.72 3.63 -18.45
C THR A 86 -11.15 4.32 -17.20
N LEU A 87 -11.82 4.16 -16.05
CA LEU A 87 -11.37 4.76 -14.79
C LEU A 87 -10.05 4.16 -14.32
N PHE A 88 -9.90 2.84 -14.40
CA PHE A 88 -8.71 2.11 -13.95
C PHE A 88 -7.47 2.49 -14.77
N ALA A 89 -7.61 2.70 -16.09
CA ALA A 89 -6.51 3.12 -16.96
C ALA A 89 -6.03 4.56 -16.68
N GLN A 90 -6.89 5.41 -16.12
CA GLN A 90 -6.58 6.81 -15.82
C GLN A 90 -6.23 7.05 -14.34
N ALA A 91 -6.41 6.04 -13.49
CA ALA A 91 -6.24 6.17 -12.05
C ALA A 91 -4.77 6.33 -11.64
N ASN A 92 -4.54 7.21 -10.67
CA ASN A 92 -3.26 7.32 -9.97
C ASN A 92 -3.29 6.65 -8.58
N VAL A 93 -4.50 6.34 -8.08
CA VAL A 93 -4.71 5.70 -6.78
C VAL A 93 -5.59 4.48 -6.99
N TYR A 94 -5.16 3.37 -6.39
CA TYR A 94 -5.86 2.10 -6.49
C TYR A 94 -6.19 1.58 -5.08
N VAL A 95 -7.35 0.96 -4.94
CA VAL A 95 -7.75 0.21 -3.75
C VAL A 95 -7.90 -1.26 -4.09
N GLN A 96 -7.23 -2.10 -3.32
CA GLN A 96 -7.34 -3.54 -3.41
C GLN A 96 -7.86 -4.06 -2.08
N TRP A 97 -8.95 -4.82 -2.13
CA TRP A 97 -9.42 -5.56 -0.97
C TRP A 97 -8.58 -6.82 -0.80
N ASP A 98 -8.04 -6.98 0.40
CA ASP A 98 -7.37 -8.19 0.83
C ASP A 98 -7.99 -8.63 2.16
N PRO A 99 -8.15 -9.95 2.39
CA PRO A 99 -8.56 -10.44 3.70
C PRO A 99 -7.50 -10.08 4.74
N GLU A 100 -7.96 -9.80 5.95
CA GLU A 100 -7.10 -9.55 7.10
C GLU A 100 -6.25 -10.80 7.43
N ARG A 101 -5.23 -10.62 8.27
CA ARG A 101 -4.41 -11.74 8.77
C ARG A 101 -4.55 -11.84 10.28
N SER A 102 -4.72 -13.06 10.76
CA SER A 102 -4.51 -13.38 12.16
C SER A 102 -3.02 -13.46 12.49
N ILE A 103 -2.68 -13.44 13.79
CA ILE A 103 -1.31 -13.63 14.28
C ILE A 103 -0.68 -14.96 13.83
N ASN A 104 -1.51 -15.96 13.52
CA ASN A 104 -1.08 -17.28 13.06
C ASN A 104 -1.02 -17.40 11.52
N GLY A 105 -1.12 -16.27 10.79
CA GLY A 105 -1.06 -16.24 9.32
C GLY A 105 -2.31 -16.78 8.61
N LYS A 106 -3.38 -17.12 9.35
CA LYS A 106 -4.69 -17.46 8.75
C LYS A 106 -5.36 -16.19 8.21
N LYS A 107 -6.04 -16.33 7.07
CA LYS A 107 -6.93 -15.31 6.48
C LYS A 107 -8.24 -15.21 7.26
#